data_AF-Q9VED1-F1
#
_entry.id   AF-Q9VED1-F1
#
_cell.length_a   1.000
_cell.length_b   1.000
_cell.length_c   1.000
_cell.angle_alpha   90.00
_cell.angle_beta   90.00
_cell.angle_gamma   90.00
#
_symmetry.space_group_name_H-M   'P 1'
#
loop_
_entity.id
_entity.type
_entity.pdbx_description
1 polymer ?
#
loop_
_entity_poly.entity_id
_entity_poly.type
_entity_poly.pdbx_seq_one_letter_code
_entity_poly.pdbx_strand_id
1 'polypeptide(L)'
;MRVYLYQMRPVLFLFYMVETTANLFVLYYQLKAFVFVNLTTMKWEDVLIQSFYMSFFYIFTVVTLFASINLCTGHRTSIVEEVVRPLIGFVLYTVISLMALGDAETDFYIWYDGRNPDDLLYPEKPLHPFFGSLRDQATASLVSSVIYLLHCLIALDVLLSNDDSDNERESSNSSDDVNEEVDYVPVRLYVFGGVMQRWLEQFDWFQDFTHSGVTDI
;
A
#
# COMPACT_ATOMS: atom_id res chain seq x y z
N MET A 1 -6.48 -24.61 -1.22
CA MET A 1 -6.37 -23.46 -0.30
C MET A 1 -5.08 -23.32 0.56
N ARG A 2 -4.70 -24.23 1.47
CA ARG A 2 -3.72 -23.90 2.56
C ARG A 2 -2.24 -23.81 2.16
N VAL A 3 -1.75 -24.59 1.19
CA VAL A 3 -0.30 -24.76 0.97
C VAL A 3 0.35 -23.55 0.28
N TYR A 4 -0.38 -22.84 -0.59
CA TYR A 4 0.19 -21.74 -1.40
C TYR A 4 0.33 -20.42 -0.63
N LEU A 5 -0.56 -20.15 0.32
CA LEU A 5 -0.44 -18.99 1.21
C LEU A 5 0.89 -18.98 1.98
N TYR A 6 1.39 -20.16 2.37
CA TYR A 6 2.66 -20.27 3.10
C TYR A 6 3.87 -19.92 2.24
N GLN A 7 3.86 -20.30 0.95
CA GLN A 7 4.93 -19.95 0.01
C GLN A 7 4.95 -18.45 -0.32
N MET A 8 3.83 -17.75 -0.13
CA MET A 8 3.68 -16.32 -0.44
C MET A 8 3.99 -15.39 0.73
N ARG A 9 4.13 -15.93 1.96
CA ARG A 9 4.50 -15.15 3.15
C ARG A 9 5.69 -14.21 2.93
N PRO A 10 6.83 -14.61 2.34
CA PRO A 10 7.97 -13.70 2.21
C PRO A 10 7.68 -12.54 1.23
N VAL A 11 6.79 -12.75 0.26
CA VAL A 11 6.37 -11.72 -0.70
C VAL A 11 5.38 -10.76 -0.05
N LEU A 12 4.40 -11.28 0.69
CA LEU A 12 3.48 -10.45 1.49
C LEU A 12 4.24 -9.61 2.53
N PHE A 13 5.24 -10.21 3.19
CA PHE A 13 6.09 -9.50 4.14
C PHE A 13 6.83 -8.33 3.47
N LEU A 14 7.35 -8.54 2.27
CA LEU A 14 7.98 -7.49 1.48
C LEU A 14 6.99 -6.34 1.21
N PHE A 15 5.78 -6.65 0.75
CA PHE A 15 4.75 -5.64 0.50
C PHE A 15 4.44 -4.85 1.76
N TYR A 16 4.23 -5.51 2.90
CA TYR A 16 3.98 -4.82 4.16
C TYR A 16 5.12 -3.91 4.61
N MET A 17 6.37 -4.31 4.40
CA MET A 17 7.53 -3.49 4.71
C MET A 17 7.61 -2.25 3.82
N VAL A 18 7.35 -2.42 2.52
CA VAL A 18 7.32 -1.32 1.55
C VAL A 18 6.16 -0.36 1.83
N GLU A 19 4.96 -0.88 2.09
CA GLU A 19 3.79 -0.10 2.48
C GLU A 19 4.02 0.68 3.77
N THR A 20 4.56 0.04 4.80
CA THR A 20 4.87 0.69 6.08
C THR A 20 5.90 1.82 5.87
N THR A 21 6.92 1.57 5.06
CA THR A 21 7.92 2.59 4.72
C THR A 21 7.30 3.76 3.96
N ALA A 22 6.46 3.49 2.97
CA ALA A 22 5.74 4.51 2.21
C ALA A 22 4.79 5.32 3.10
N ASN A 23 4.05 4.66 3.99
CA ASN A 23 3.17 5.29 4.97
C ASN A 23 3.94 6.23 5.91
N LEU A 24 5.14 5.83 6.36
CA LEU A 24 6.00 6.69 7.18
C LEU A 24 6.45 7.95 6.41
N PHE A 25 6.77 7.83 5.13
CA PHE A 25 7.09 8.99 4.28
C PHE A 25 5.88 9.92 4.12
N VAL A 26 4.69 9.37 3.85
CA VAL A 26 3.44 10.17 3.74
C VAL A 26 3.15 10.88 5.06
N LEU A 27 3.25 10.19 6.19
CA LEU A 27 3.06 10.77 7.52
C LEU A 27 4.08 11.90 7.79
N TYR A 28 5.33 11.73 7.35
CA TYR A 28 6.36 12.77 7.46
C TYR A 28 5.98 14.03 6.66
N TYR A 29 5.55 13.89 5.41
CA TYR A 29 5.09 15.04 4.61
C TYR A 29 3.83 15.68 5.18
N GLN A 30 2.87 14.89 5.68
CA GLN A 30 1.66 15.37 6.35
C GLN A 30 2.00 16.18 7.61
N LEU A 31 2.88 15.65 8.47
CA LEU A 31 3.30 16.33 9.69
C LEU A 31 4.07 17.61 9.36
N LYS A 32 4.93 17.56 8.33
CA LYS A 32 5.64 18.74 7.83
C LYS A 32 4.65 19.81 7.37
N ALA A 33 3.65 19.46 6.55
CA ALA A 33 2.59 20.37 6.13
C ALA A 33 1.84 20.95 7.33
N PHE A 34 1.42 20.11 8.28
CA PHE A 34 0.70 20.53 9.49
C PHE A 34 1.52 21.49 10.38
N VAL A 35 2.81 21.19 10.60
CA VAL A 35 3.72 22.04 11.40
C VAL A 35 4.08 23.34 10.68
N PHE A 36 4.20 23.36 9.36
CA PHE A 36 4.44 24.62 8.64
C PHE A 36 3.23 25.54 8.64
N VAL A 37 2.03 24.98 8.70
CA VAL A 37 0.79 25.78 8.74
C VAL A 37 0.38 26.19 10.15
N ASN A 38 1.05 25.65 11.18
CA ASN A 38 0.80 25.84 12.61
C ASN A 38 -0.22 26.94 12.98
N LEU A 39 -1.44 26.47 13.30
CA LEU A 39 -2.48 27.00 14.19
C LEU A 39 -2.98 28.45 14.07
N THR A 40 -2.36 29.31 13.26
CA THR A 40 -2.67 30.75 13.26
C THR A 40 -3.35 31.24 11.99
N THR A 41 -3.21 30.52 10.87
CA THR A 41 -3.69 30.99 9.55
C THR A 41 -4.77 30.13 8.91
N MET A 42 -4.89 28.85 9.26
CA MET A 42 -5.91 27.96 8.69
C MET A 42 -7.29 28.16 9.33
N LYS A 43 -8.34 28.09 8.50
CA LYS A 43 -9.72 28.04 9.01
C LYS A 43 -9.93 26.71 9.74
N TRP A 44 -10.89 26.69 10.67
CA TRP A 44 -11.24 25.47 11.41
C TRP A 44 -11.62 24.30 10.50
N GLU A 45 -12.22 24.57 9.34
CA GLU A 45 -12.59 23.56 8.33
C GLU A 45 -11.35 22.86 7.76
N ASP A 46 -10.32 23.61 7.37
CA ASP A 46 -9.08 23.07 6.79
C ASP A 46 -8.31 22.24 7.83
N VAL A 47 -8.29 22.69 9.09
CA VAL A 47 -7.66 21.94 10.19
C VAL A 47 -8.37 20.61 10.41
N LEU A 48 -9.71 20.58 10.35
CA LEU A 48 -10.47 19.33 10.49
C LEU A 48 -10.15 18.35 9.36
N ILE A 49 -10.09 18.83 8.11
CA ILE A 49 -9.75 18.01 6.94
C ILE A 49 -8.33 17.43 7.06
N GLN A 50 -7.34 18.25 7.41
CA GLN A 50 -5.95 17.80 7.57
C GLN A 50 -5.78 16.83 8.75
N SER A 51 -6.55 17.03 9.84
CA SER A 51 -6.58 16.11 10.98
C SER A 51 -7.21 14.77 10.62
N PHE A 52 -8.24 14.79 9.76
CA PHE A 52 -8.87 13.59 9.22
C PHE A 52 -7.85 12.78 8.40
N TYR A 53 -7.15 13.40 7.44
CA TYR A 53 -6.09 12.71 6.67
C TYR A 53 -5.00 12.12 7.54
N MET A 54 -4.51 12.87 8.53
CA MET A 54 -3.51 12.37 9.48
C MET A 54 -4.01 11.14 10.24
N SER A 55 -5.29 11.13 10.63
CA SER A 55 -5.90 9.98 11.30
C SER A 55 -5.93 8.74 10.41
N PHE A 56 -6.27 8.87 9.12
CA PHE A 56 -6.23 7.73 8.19
C PHE A 56 -4.82 7.19 8.01
N PHE A 57 -3.86 8.05 7.73
CA PHE A 57 -2.48 7.60 7.54
C PHE A 57 -1.93 6.90 8.79
N TYR A 58 -2.25 7.41 9.97
CA TYR A 58 -1.89 6.77 11.22
C TYR A 58 -2.55 5.39 11.39
N ILE A 59 -3.86 5.29 11.20
CA ILE A 59 -4.60 4.02 11.32
C ILE A 59 -4.04 2.99 10.32
N PHE A 60 -3.85 3.36 9.06
CA PHE A 60 -3.29 2.45 8.06
C PHE A 60 -1.86 2.03 8.40
N THR A 61 -1.00 2.94 8.86
CA THR A 61 0.35 2.59 9.30
C THR A 61 0.33 1.55 10.43
N VAL A 62 -0.57 1.72 11.40
CA VAL A 62 -0.71 0.79 12.52
C VAL A 62 -1.25 -0.56 12.06
N VAL A 63 -2.26 -0.57 11.18
CA VAL A 63 -2.84 -1.79 10.63
C VAL A 63 -1.82 -2.57 9.78
N THR A 64 -1.04 -1.90 8.92
CA THR A 64 0.00 -2.56 8.12
C THR A 64 1.14 -3.09 8.98
N LEU A 65 1.48 -2.38 10.07
CA LEU A 65 2.48 -2.84 11.03
C LEU A 65 1.99 -4.06 11.81
N PHE A 66 0.73 -4.08 12.27
CA PHE A 66 0.17 -5.28 12.88
C PHE A 66 0.09 -6.45 11.91
N ALA A 67 -0.23 -6.18 10.64
CA ALA A 67 -0.24 -7.21 9.61
C ALA A 67 1.16 -7.84 9.41
N SER A 68 2.22 -7.03 9.39
CA SER A 68 3.59 -7.55 9.30
C SER A 68 3.99 -8.38 10.52
N ILE A 69 3.59 -7.96 11.73
CA ILE A 69 3.82 -8.74 12.97
C ILE A 69 3.02 -10.05 12.96
N ASN A 70 1.74 -10.01 12.57
CA ASN A 70 0.88 -11.20 12.46
C ASN A 70 1.47 -12.21 11.49
N LEU A 71 2.00 -11.72 10.37
CA LEU A 71 2.69 -12.55 9.38
C LEU A 71 3.97 -13.17 9.95
N CYS A 72 4.77 -12.41 10.72
CA CYS A 72 5.96 -12.92 11.40
C CYS A 72 5.67 -13.93 12.50
N THR A 73 4.54 -13.82 13.18
CA THR A 73 4.17 -14.67 14.32
C THR A 73 3.45 -15.96 13.91
N GLY A 74 3.22 -16.21 12.61
CA GLY A 74 2.51 -17.42 12.18
C GLY A 74 0.99 -17.32 12.26
N HIS A 75 0.44 -16.14 12.54
CA HIS A 75 -1.00 -15.99 12.60
C HIS A 75 -1.61 -16.21 11.21
N ARG A 76 -2.73 -16.94 11.17
CA ARG A 76 -3.43 -17.27 9.92
C ARG A 76 -4.15 -16.02 9.43
N THR A 77 -3.65 -15.38 8.37
CA THR A 77 -4.37 -14.30 7.68
C THR A 77 -5.30 -14.89 6.63
N SER A 78 -6.50 -14.30 6.51
CA SER A 78 -7.44 -14.67 5.47
C SER A 78 -7.02 -14.03 4.14
N ILE A 79 -6.97 -14.79 3.05
CA ILE A 79 -6.68 -14.24 1.71
C ILE A 79 -7.65 -13.10 1.33
N VAL A 80 -8.89 -13.14 1.81
CA VAL A 80 -9.87 -12.07 1.57
C VAL A 80 -9.45 -10.78 2.28
N GLU A 81 -8.89 -10.87 3.48
CA GLU A 81 -8.36 -9.72 4.21
C GLU A 81 -7.15 -9.11 3.49
N GLU A 82 -6.31 -9.98 2.91
CA GLU A 82 -5.15 -9.59 2.09
C GLU A 82 -5.56 -8.86 0.80
N VAL A 83 -6.76 -9.09 0.25
CA VAL A 83 -7.27 -8.34 -0.91
C VAL A 83 -7.99 -7.07 -0.48
N VAL A 84 -8.88 -7.17 0.52
CA VAL A 84 -9.76 -6.06 0.93
C VAL A 84 -8.97 -4.91 1.53
N ARG A 85 -7.98 -5.18 2.38
CA ARG A 85 -7.20 -4.12 3.04
C ARG A 85 -6.42 -3.24 2.05
N PRO A 86 -5.57 -3.77 1.14
CA PRO A 86 -4.89 -2.95 0.17
C PRO A 86 -5.85 -2.30 -0.84
N LEU A 87 -7.00 -2.93 -1.15
CA LEU A 87 -8.03 -2.28 -1.96
C LEU A 87 -8.57 -1.00 -1.31
N ILE A 88 -8.93 -1.06 -0.02
CA ILE A 88 -9.38 0.11 0.75
C ILE A 88 -8.25 1.14 0.83
N GLY A 89 -7.01 0.70 1.05
CA GLY A 89 -5.82 1.55 1.06
C GLY A 89 -5.65 2.32 -0.26
N PHE A 90 -5.71 1.62 -1.40
CA PHE A 90 -5.66 2.22 -2.74
C PHE A 90 -6.72 3.29 -2.94
N VAL A 91 -7.99 2.98 -2.64
CA VAL A 91 -9.11 3.92 -2.84
C VAL A 91 -8.92 5.16 -1.96
N LEU A 92 -8.65 4.98 -0.68
CA LEU A 92 -8.51 6.10 0.26
C LEU A 92 -7.29 6.96 -0.05
N TYR A 93 -6.14 6.36 -0.33
CA TYR A 93 -4.94 7.14 -0.68
C TYR A 93 -5.11 7.88 -2.01
N THR A 94 -5.82 7.30 -2.99
CA THR A 94 -6.15 8.02 -4.23
C THR A 94 -7.06 9.20 -3.97
N VAL A 95 -8.13 9.02 -3.18
CA VAL A 95 -9.05 10.11 -2.84
C VAL A 95 -8.32 11.21 -2.07
N ILE A 96 -7.50 10.87 -1.07
CA ILE A 96 -6.73 11.86 -0.31
C ILE A 96 -5.70 12.57 -1.20
N SER A 97 -5.02 11.85 -2.11
CA SER A 97 -4.10 12.47 -3.08
C SER A 97 -4.80 13.50 -3.96
N LEU A 98 -5.98 13.14 -4.49
CA LEU A 98 -6.78 14.02 -5.33
C LEU A 98 -7.32 15.22 -4.54
N MET A 99 -7.76 15.02 -3.30
CA MET A 99 -8.20 16.12 -2.44
C MET A 99 -7.04 17.04 -2.09
N ALA A 100 -5.87 16.50 -1.71
CA ALA A 100 -4.69 17.31 -1.38
C ALA A 100 -4.19 18.11 -2.60
N LEU A 101 -4.28 17.53 -3.81
CA LEU A 101 -3.97 18.24 -5.04
C LEU A 101 -5.04 19.30 -5.35
N GLY A 102 -6.32 18.98 -5.13
CA GLY A 102 -7.43 19.91 -5.27
C GLY A 102 -7.31 21.12 -4.34
N ASP A 103 -6.97 20.90 -3.07
CA ASP A 103 -6.71 21.95 -2.09
C ASP A 103 -5.53 22.83 -2.54
N ALA A 104 -4.46 22.20 -3.04
CA ALA A 104 -3.32 22.91 -3.60
C ALA A 104 -3.70 23.74 -4.85
N GLU A 105 -4.63 23.24 -5.67
CA GLU A 105 -5.16 23.92 -6.86
C GLU A 105 -6.10 25.09 -6.51
N THR A 106 -7.00 24.92 -5.55
CA THR A 106 -7.90 25.99 -5.11
C THR A 106 -7.16 27.10 -4.40
N ASP A 107 -6.17 26.77 -3.57
CA ASP A 107 -5.40 27.81 -2.91
C ASP A 107 -4.62 28.70 -3.88
N PHE A 108 -4.35 28.27 -5.13
CA PHE A 108 -3.77 29.19 -6.13
C PHE A 108 -4.60 30.46 -6.32
N TYR A 109 -5.93 30.43 -6.20
CA TYR A 109 -6.73 31.64 -6.43
C TYR A 109 -6.50 32.68 -5.32
N ILE A 110 -6.32 32.24 -4.07
CA ILE A 110 -6.07 33.12 -2.92
C ILE A 110 -4.72 33.85 -3.06
N TRP A 111 -3.76 33.22 -3.76
CA TRP A 111 -2.44 33.81 -3.99
C TRP A 111 -2.45 34.86 -5.10
N TYR A 112 -3.54 34.95 -5.88
CA TYR A 112 -3.70 35.91 -6.98
C TYR A 112 -4.77 36.99 -6.73
N ASP A 113 -5.55 36.94 -5.64
CA ASP A 113 -6.71 37.82 -5.41
C ASP A 113 -6.42 39.05 -4.52
N GLY A 114 -5.17 39.24 -4.08
CA GLY A 114 -4.70 40.45 -3.38
C GLY A 114 -4.23 41.58 -4.30
N ARG A 115 -4.55 41.53 -5.61
CA ARG A 115 -3.99 42.44 -6.64
C ARG A 115 -4.39 43.90 -6.41
N ASN A 116 -3.43 44.72 -6.00
CA ASN A 116 -3.40 46.10 -6.48
C ASN A 116 -3.10 46.05 -8.00
N PRO A 117 -3.89 46.74 -8.84
CA PRO A 117 -3.70 46.75 -10.29
C PRO A 117 -2.40 47.45 -10.77
N ASP A 118 -1.55 47.90 -9.85
CA ASP A 118 -0.38 48.73 -10.14
C ASP A 118 0.98 48.00 -10.06
N ASP A 119 1.02 46.72 -9.68
CA ASP A 119 2.28 45.95 -9.59
C ASP A 119 2.67 45.31 -10.94
N LEU A 120 3.36 46.11 -11.76
CA LEU A 120 3.85 45.75 -13.10
C LEU A 120 5.16 44.93 -13.12
N LEU A 121 5.68 44.47 -11.97
CA LEU A 121 6.89 43.63 -11.90
C LEU A 121 6.55 42.15 -11.59
N TYR A 122 6.64 41.34 -12.65
CA TYR A 122 6.70 39.89 -12.64
C TYR A 122 7.73 39.29 -11.65
N PRO A 123 7.60 37.99 -11.33
CA PRO A 123 6.86 37.42 -10.21
C PRO A 123 7.73 37.37 -8.94
N GLU A 124 7.32 37.99 -7.84
CA GLU A 124 7.98 37.71 -6.57
C GLU A 124 7.80 36.23 -6.22
N LYS A 125 8.93 35.53 -6.07
CA LYS A 125 9.15 34.10 -5.73
C LYS A 125 7.94 33.37 -5.11
N PRO A 126 7.74 32.05 -5.35
CA PRO A 126 6.81 31.26 -4.55
C PRO A 126 7.26 31.31 -3.09
N LEU A 127 6.68 32.21 -2.31
CA LEU A 127 7.25 32.66 -1.03
C LEU A 127 6.71 31.87 0.17
N HIS A 128 5.89 30.83 -0.08
CA HIS A 128 5.54 29.89 0.98
C HIS A 128 5.93 28.44 0.62
N PRO A 129 6.79 27.76 1.41
CA PRO A 129 7.16 26.34 1.25
C PRO A 129 5.98 25.36 1.43
N PHE A 130 4.78 25.91 1.63
CA PHE A 130 3.52 25.19 1.77
C PHE A 130 3.11 24.46 0.49
N PHE A 131 3.14 25.15 -0.66
CA PHE A 131 2.76 24.53 -1.95
C PHE A 131 3.67 23.34 -2.30
N GLY A 132 4.97 23.49 -2.07
CA GLY A 132 5.92 22.39 -2.24
C GLY A 132 5.58 21.21 -1.32
N SER A 133 5.26 21.48 -0.06
CA SER A 133 4.94 20.43 0.92
C SER A 133 3.62 19.72 0.62
N LEU A 134 2.57 20.43 0.19
CA LEU A 134 1.30 19.83 -0.23
C LEU A 134 1.46 18.97 -1.49
N ARG A 135 2.22 19.45 -2.47
CA ARG A 135 2.52 18.69 -3.69
C ARG A 135 3.34 17.44 -3.37
N ASP A 136 4.34 17.55 -2.49
CA ASP A 136 5.15 16.41 -2.05
C ASP A 136 4.28 15.39 -1.30
N GLN A 137 3.34 15.85 -0.45
CA GLN A 137 2.34 15.00 0.20
C GLN A 137 1.44 14.29 -0.82
N ALA A 138 0.87 15.02 -1.79
CA ALA A 138 -0.03 14.47 -2.80
C ALA A 138 0.69 13.41 -3.67
N THR A 139 1.94 13.68 -4.05
CA THR A 139 2.78 12.73 -4.81
C THR A 139 3.15 11.50 -3.98
N ALA A 140 3.57 11.66 -2.72
CA ALA A 140 3.86 10.53 -1.83
C ALA A 140 2.62 9.66 -1.56
N SER A 141 1.46 10.29 -1.39
CA SER A 141 0.16 9.63 -1.25
C SER A 141 -0.20 8.84 -2.51
N LEU A 142 0.01 9.41 -3.70
CA LEU A 142 -0.23 8.72 -4.98
C LEU A 142 0.70 7.52 -5.16
N VAL A 143 2.00 7.67 -4.85
CA VAL A 143 2.96 6.55 -4.89
C VAL A 143 2.52 5.43 -3.95
N SER A 144 2.10 5.76 -2.74
CA SER A 144 1.59 4.78 -1.77
C SER A 144 0.32 4.08 -2.28
N SER A 145 -0.58 4.82 -2.93
CA SER A 145 -1.76 4.24 -3.59
C SER A 145 -1.37 3.19 -4.64
N VAL A 146 -0.39 3.49 -5.51
CA VAL A 146 0.10 2.54 -6.53
C VAL A 146 0.71 1.29 -5.88
N ILE A 147 1.42 1.44 -4.76
CA ILE A 147 1.95 0.29 -4.00
C ILE A 147 0.81 -0.59 -3.47
N TYR A 148 -0.23 0.00 -2.88
CA TYR A 148 -1.41 -0.74 -2.44
C TYR A 148 -2.15 -1.42 -3.60
N LEU A 149 -2.26 -0.75 -4.76
CA LEU A 149 -2.85 -1.35 -5.95
C LEU A 149 -2.05 -2.58 -6.40
N LEU A 150 -0.72 -2.49 -6.43
CA LEU A 150 0.15 -3.60 -6.78
C LEU A 150 -0.01 -4.78 -5.81
N HIS A 151 -0.07 -4.50 -4.51
CA HIS A 151 -0.33 -5.54 -3.49
C HIS A 151 -1.71 -6.19 -3.71
N CYS A 152 -2.75 -5.39 -3.94
CA CYS A 152 -4.10 -5.88 -4.22
C CYS A 152 -4.14 -6.76 -5.47
N LEU A 153 -3.49 -6.36 -6.56
CA LEU A 153 -3.47 -7.12 -7.80
C LEU A 153 -2.76 -8.47 -7.64
N ILE A 154 -1.65 -8.50 -6.90
CA ILE A 154 -0.95 -9.76 -6.62
C ILE A 154 -1.82 -10.66 -5.72
N ALA A 155 -2.43 -10.11 -4.66
CA ALA A 155 -3.33 -10.88 -3.81
C ALA A 155 -4.54 -11.43 -4.57
N LEU A 156 -5.08 -10.67 -5.54
CA LEU A 156 -6.19 -11.06 -6.39
C LEU A 156 -5.77 -12.13 -7.41
N ASP A 157 -4.62 -11.97 -8.06
CA ASP A 157 -4.04 -12.96 -8.98
C ASP A 157 -3.85 -14.32 -8.29
N VAL A 158 -3.39 -14.29 -7.04
CA VAL A 158 -3.25 -15.46 -6.17
C VAL A 158 -4.61 -16.07 -5.82
N LEU A 159 -5.62 -15.23 -5.54
CA LEU A 159 -6.97 -15.69 -5.24
C LEU A 159 -7.59 -16.40 -6.46
N LEU A 160 -7.53 -15.78 -7.64
CA LEU A 160 -8.09 -16.33 -8.88
C LEU A 160 -7.38 -17.61 -9.32
N SER A 161 -6.05 -17.64 -9.27
CA SER A 161 -5.29 -18.84 -9.62
C SER A 161 -5.56 -20.03 -8.67
N ASN A 162 -5.98 -19.76 -7.42
CA ASN A 162 -6.42 -20.83 -6.51
C ASN A 162 -7.86 -21.28 -6.79
N ASP A 163 -8.79 -20.39 -7.14
CA ASP A 163 -10.18 -20.74 -7.45
C ASP A 163 -10.30 -21.61 -8.71
N ASP A 164 -9.48 -21.35 -9.73
CA ASP A 164 -9.42 -22.20 -10.92
C ASP A 164 -8.94 -23.63 -10.57
N SER A 165 -8.03 -23.77 -9.59
CA SER A 165 -7.49 -25.08 -9.19
C SER A 165 -8.46 -25.97 -8.41
N ASP A 166 -9.40 -25.36 -7.68
CA ASP A 166 -10.38 -26.10 -6.88
C ASP A 166 -11.57 -26.56 -7.77
N ASN A 167 -11.92 -25.79 -8.82
CA ASN A 167 -12.95 -26.18 -9.79
C ASN A 167 -12.54 -27.37 -10.68
N GLU A 168 -11.27 -27.47 -11.08
CA GLU A 168 -10.77 -28.63 -11.86
C GLU A 168 -10.71 -29.93 -11.04
N ARG A 169 -10.55 -29.82 -9.72
CA ARG A 169 -10.51 -30.96 -8.79
C ARG A 169 -11.89 -31.51 -8.44
N GLU A 170 -12.95 -30.70 -8.49
CA GLU A 170 -14.32 -31.20 -8.29
C GLU A 170 -14.92 -31.81 -9.56
N SER A 171 -14.48 -31.38 -10.76
CA SER A 171 -14.92 -31.98 -12.04
C SER A 171 -14.27 -33.33 -12.38
N SER A 172 -13.21 -33.73 -11.66
CA SER A 172 -12.46 -34.96 -11.94
C SER A 172 -12.92 -36.20 -11.14
N ASN A 173 -14.04 -36.11 -10.42
CA ASN A 173 -14.66 -37.26 -9.73
C ASN A 173 -15.62 -38.11 -10.60
N SER A 174 -15.63 -37.92 -11.93
CA SER A 174 -16.27 -38.86 -12.86
C SER A 174 -15.20 -39.63 -13.65
N SER A 175 -15.02 -40.90 -13.27
CA SER A 175 -14.65 -42.05 -14.13
C SER A 175 -13.59 -41.87 -15.23
N ASP A 176 -12.58 -42.73 -15.15
CA ASP A 176 -11.62 -43.13 -16.19
C ASP A 176 -10.27 -42.40 -16.23
N ASP A 177 -9.34 -42.93 -15.42
CA ASP A 177 -8.03 -43.45 -15.87
C ASP A 177 -7.38 -42.79 -17.11
N VAL A 178 -6.87 -41.56 -16.98
CA VAL A 178 -5.71 -41.08 -17.75
C VAL A 178 -4.90 -40.12 -16.88
N ASN A 179 -3.63 -40.46 -16.69
CA ASN A 179 -2.55 -39.57 -16.24
C ASN A 179 -2.48 -38.31 -17.12
N GLU A 180 -3.20 -37.25 -16.76
CA GLU A 180 -2.81 -35.89 -17.08
C GLU A 180 -2.20 -35.27 -15.82
N GLU A 181 -0.87 -35.40 -15.71
CA GLU A 181 -0.05 -34.42 -14.97
C GLU A 181 -0.29 -33.06 -15.63
N VAL A 182 -1.39 -32.39 -15.27
CA VAL A 182 -1.52 -30.96 -15.50
C VAL A 182 -0.46 -30.34 -14.61
N ASP A 183 0.63 -29.96 -15.26
CA ASP A 183 1.85 -29.35 -14.73
C ASP A 183 1.47 -28.04 -14.04
N TYR A 184 0.94 -28.13 -12.81
CA TYR A 184 0.62 -26.99 -11.97
C TYR A 184 1.93 -26.35 -11.56
N VAL A 185 2.34 -25.32 -12.31
CA VAL A 185 3.47 -24.47 -11.98
C VAL A 185 2.93 -23.35 -11.09
N PRO A 186 3.06 -23.42 -9.75
CA PRO A 186 2.71 -22.28 -8.91
C PRO A 186 3.48 -21.06 -9.41
N VAL A 187 2.80 -19.91 -9.54
CA VAL A 187 3.48 -18.64 -9.85
C VAL A 187 4.55 -18.44 -8.79
N ARG A 188 5.82 -18.67 -9.18
CA ARG A 188 6.97 -18.50 -8.29
C ARG A 188 7.20 -17.01 -8.12
N LEU A 189 6.56 -16.45 -7.09
CA LEU A 189 6.79 -15.06 -6.70
C LEU A 189 8.16 -14.97 -6.02
N TYR A 190 9.04 -14.17 -6.62
CA TYR A 190 10.40 -14.00 -6.11
C TYR A 190 10.55 -12.73 -5.28
N VAL A 191 11.07 -12.86 -4.06
CA VAL A 191 11.47 -11.71 -3.23
C VAL A 191 12.66 -11.00 -3.89
N PHE A 192 12.46 -9.78 -4.38
CA PHE A 192 13.47 -9.00 -5.13
C PHE A 192 14.09 -9.75 -6.33
N GLY A 193 13.38 -10.74 -6.89
CA GLY A 193 13.85 -11.57 -8.00
C GLY A 193 14.60 -12.84 -7.59
N GLY A 194 14.79 -13.76 -8.54
CA GLY A 194 15.26 -15.12 -8.26
C GLY A 194 16.67 -15.23 -7.67
N VAL A 195 17.53 -14.23 -7.86
CA VAL A 195 18.88 -14.21 -7.27
C VAL A 195 18.80 -13.98 -5.76
N MET A 196 18.03 -12.98 -5.33
CA MET A 196 17.90 -12.65 -3.91
C MET A 196 17.14 -13.75 -3.18
N GLN A 197 16.08 -14.30 -3.78
CA GLN A 197 15.39 -15.46 -3.18
C GLN A 197 16.33 -16.65 -2.98
N ARG A 198 17.12 -17.05 -3.99
CA ARG A 198 18.08 -18.16 -3.85
C ARG A 198 19.16 -17.88 -2.81
N TRP A 199 19.51 -16.61 -2.60
CA TRP A 199 20.44 -16.20 -1.56
C TRP A 199 19.80 -16.27 -0.17
N LEU A 200 18.55 -15.80 -0.03
CA LEU A 200 17.77 -15.90 1.21
C LEU A 200 17.50 -17.35 1.61
N GLU A 201 17.22 -18.22 0.64
CA GLU A 201 17.03 -19.67 0.84
C GLU A 201 18.26 -20.37 1.45
N GLN A 202 19.45 -19.75 1.49
CA GLN A 202 20.63 -20.31 2.16
C GLN A 202 20.58 -20.18 3.69
N PHE A 203 19.69 -19.34 4.22
CA PHE A 203 19.61 -19.10 5.66
C PHE A 203 18.50 -19.92 6.30
N ASP A 204 18.83 -20.65 7.38
CA ASP A 204 17.89 -21.48 8.13
C ASP A 204 16.66 -20.70 8.60
N TRP A 205 16.84 -19.46 9.07
CA TRP A 205 15.72 -18.62 9.53
C TRP A 205 14.71 -18.31 8.40
N PHE A 206 15.17 -18.19 7.16
CA PHE A 206 14.29 -17.92 6.02
C PHE A 206 13.58 -19.20 5.57
N GLN A 207 14.26 -20.34 5.62
CA GLN A 207 13.62 -21.65 5.42
C GLN A 207 12.57 -21.91 6.49
N ASP A 208 12.87 -21.66 7.76
CA ASP A 208 11.90 -21.76 8.85
C ASP A 208 10.75 -20.76 8.66
N PHE A 209 11.00 -19.56 8.16
CA PHE A 209 9.94 -18.59 7.88
C PHE A 209 8.97 -19.07 6.79
N THR A 210 9.49 -19.66 5.71
CA THR A 210 8.66 -20.24 4.64
C THR A 210 7.97 -21.54 5.07
N HIS A 211 8.61 -22.36 5.91
CA HIS A 211 8.10 -23.66 6.36
C HIS A 211 7.24 -23.62 7.63
N SER A 212 7.42 -22.66 8.54
CA SER A 212 6.76 -22.58 9.87
C SER A 212 5.24 -22.54 9.81
N GLY A 213 4.66 -22.24 8.65
CA GLY A 213 3.23 -22.31 8.45
C GLY A 213 2.71 -23.71 8.12
N VAL A 214 3.56 -24.60 7.62
CA VAL A 214 3.20 -25.98 7.24
C VAL A 214 3.12 -26.91 8.46
N THR A 215 3.80 -26.58 9.56
CA THR A 215 3.98 -27.45 10.73
C THR A 215 2.83 -27.48 11.76
N ASP A 216 1.73 -26.75 11.52
CA ASP A 216 0.51 -26.75 12.35
C ASP A 216 -0.67 -27.55 11.71
N ILE A 217 -0.36 -28.71 11.12
CA ILE A 217 -1.34 -29.73 10.67
C ILE A 217 -1.07 -31.05 11.39
#